data_AF-A0A920FD25-F1
#
_entry.id   AF-A0A920FD25-F1
#
_cell.length_a   1.000
_cell.length_b   1.000
_cell.length_c   1.000
_cell.angle_alpha   90.00
_cell.angle_beta   90.00
_cell.angle_gamma   90.00
#
_symmetry.space_group_name_H-M   'P 1'
#
loop_
_entity.id
_entity.type
_entity.pdbx_description
1 polymer ?
#
loop_
_entity_poly.entity_id
_entity_poly.type
_entity_poly.pdbx_seq_one_letter_code
_entity_poly.pdbx_strand_id
1 'polypeptide(L)' 'MGFKCGLVGMPNVGKSSIFNLLTKQSIPANNYPFCTIDPNNAFVEVPDERLSKLSKINNSKRQ' A
#
# COMPACT_ATOMS: atom_id res chain seq x y z
N MET A 1 -15.83 1.52 7.27
CA MET A 1 -15.80 1.57 5.78
C MET A 1 -14.76 2.60 5.39
N GLY A 2 -13.58 2.17 4.91
CA GLY A 2 -12.48 3.05 4.52
C GLY A 2 -12.50 3.40 3.02
N PHE A 3 -11.89 4.53 2.66
CA PHE A 3 -11.71 4.95 1.26
C PHE A 3 -10.68 4.02 0.58
N LYS A 4 -10.95 3.60 -0.66
CA LYS A 4 -10.05 2.76 -1.47
C LYS A 4 -9.70 3.48 -2.76
N CYS A 5 -8.44 3.43 -3.17
CA CYS A 5 -7.94 3.94 -4.44
C CYS A 5 -7.33 2.81 -5.28
N GLY A 6 -7.55 2.82 -6.59
CA GLY A 6 -6.97 1.86 -7.53
C GLY A 6 -5.86 2.47 -8.37
N LEU A 7 -4.82 1.69 -8.68
CA LEU A 7 -3.76 2.05 -9.63
C LEU A 7 -4.16 1.61 -11.04
N VAL A 8 -4.28 2.55 -11.99
CA VAL A 8 -4.74 2.30 -13.37
C VAL A 8 -3.67 2.76 -14.37
N GLY A 9 -3.53 2.08 -15.51
CA GLY A 9 -2.61 2.45 -16.57
C GLY A 9 -2.35 1.33 -17.58
N MET A 10 -1.64 1.64 -18.67
CA MET A 10 -1.35 0.70 -19.76
C MET A 10 -0.50 -0.50 -19.33
N PRO A 11 -0.50 -1.63 -20.06
CA PRO A 11 0.38 -2.77 -19.79
C PRO A 11 1.86 -2.35 -19.66
N ASN A 12 2.60 -2.99 -18.76
CA ASN A 12 4.05 -2.80 -18.58
C ASN A 12 4.54 -1.39 -18.17
N VAL A 13 3.68 -0.45 -17.79
CA VAL A 13 4.08 0.89 -17.28
C VAL A 13 4.59 0.89 -15.82
N GLY A 14 4.94 -0.27 -15.27
CA GLY A 14 5.49 -0.38 -13.92
C GLY A 14 4.47 -0.32 -12.76
N LYS A 15 3.17 -0.51 -13.03
CA LYS A 15 2.11 -0.51 -11.98
C LYS A 15 2.41 -1.51 -10.85
N SER A 16 2.79 -2.73 -11.19
CA SER A 16 3.12 -3.77 -10.22
C SER A 16 4.38 -3.42 -9.41
N SER A 17 5.34 -2.73 -10.02
CA SER A 17 6.55 -2.25 -9.34
C SER A 17 6.22 -1.18 -8.29
N ILE A 18 5.37 -0.22 -8.62
CA ILE A 18 4.91 0.82 -7.68
C ILE A 18 4.10 0.18 -6.55
N PHE A 19 3.21 -0.75 -6.88
CA PHE A 19 2.44 -1.48 -5.88
C PHE A 19 3.36 -2.24 -4.91
N ASN A 20 4.35 -2.98 -5.42
CA ASN A 20 5.30 -3.70 -4.58
C ASN A 20 6.15 -2.76 -3.71
N LEU A 21 6.57 -1.60 -4.24
CA LEU A 21 7.30 -0.58 -3.47
C LEU A 21 6.47 -0.05 -2.30
N LEU A 22 5.21 0.33 -2.56
CA LEU A 22 4.33 0.91 -1.56
C LEU A 22 3.92 -0.07 -0.47
N THR A 23 3.82 -1.35 -0.83
CA THR A 23 3.24 -2.38 0.05
C THR A 23 4.29 -3.27 0.69
N LYS A 24 5.55 -3.17 0.25
CA LYS A 24 6.65 -4.11 0.59
C LYS A 24 6.28 -5.58 0.36
N GLN A 25 5.26 -5.85 -0.45
CA GLN A 25 4.85 -7.18 -0.84
C GLN A 25 5.55 -7.57 -2.14
N SER A 26 5.96 -8.83 -2.25
CA SER A 26 6.56 -9.37 -3.47
C SER A 26 5.47 -10.00 -4.34
N ILE A 27 4.63 -9.18 -4.98
CA ILE A 27 3.67 -9.74 -5.94
C ILE A 27 4.45 -10.17 -7.19
N PRO A 28 4.33 -11.44 -7.60
CA PRO A 28 4.97 -11.92 -8.82
C PRO A 28 4.38 -11.17 -10.02
N ALA A 29 5.23 -10.50 -10.79
CA ALA A 29 4.86 -9.76 -11.99
C ALA A 29 4.58 -10.67 -13.21
N ASN A 30 4.20 -11.93 -12.97
CA ASN A 30 3.95 -12.90 -14.04
C ASN A 30 2.45 -12.94 -14.36
N ASN A 31 2.12 -12.74 -15.64
CA ASN A 31 0.78 -12.93 -16.18
C ASN A 31 0.44 -14.42 -16.18
N TYR A 32 -0.35 -14.90 -15.21
CA TYR A 32 -0.93 -16.25 -15.25
C TYR A 32 -2.38 -16.17 -15.74
N PRO A 33 -2.69 -16.63 -16.97
CA PRO A 33 -3.99 -16.38 -17.62
C PRO A 33 -5.17 -17.19 -17.05
N PHE A 34 -4.99 -17.93 -15.95
CA PHE A 34 -6.03 -18.81 -15.39
C PHE A 34 -6.16 -18.78 -13.85
N CYS A 35 -5.44 -17.89 -13.15
CA CYS A 35 -5.63 -17.73 -11.70
C CYS A 35 -6.64 -16.63 -11.42
N THR A 36 -7.60 -16.87 -10.51
CA THR A 36 -8.40 -15.81 -9.90
C THR A 36 -7.45 -14.91 -9.11
N ILE A 37 -7.02 -13.80 -9.71
CA ILE A 37 -6.18 -12.81 -9.03
C ILE A 37 -7.10 -12.06 -8.08
N ASP A 38 -7.13 -12.48 -6.81
CA ASP A 38 -7.73 -11.64 -5.78
C ASP A 38 -7.09 -10.24 -5.88
N PRO A 39 -7.89 -9.16 -5.91
CA PRO A 39 -7.35 -7.83 -6.07
C PRO A 39 -6.36 -7.58 -4.94
N ASN A 40 -5.09 -7.35 -5.30
CA ASN A 40 -4.04 -7.06 -4.34
C ASN A 40 -4.44 -5.80 -3.56
N ASN A 41 -5.02 -6.01 -2.38
CA ASN A 41 -5.40 -4.95 -1.47
C ASN A 41 -4.28 -4.80 -0.46
N ALA A 42 -3.78 -3.59 -0.31
CA ALA A 42 -2.76 -3.29 0.68
C ALA A 42 -3.04 -1.95 1.33
N PHE A 43 -2.61 -1.85 2.58
CA PHE A 43 -2.70 -0.64 3.38
C PHE A 43 -1.33 0.01 3.45
N VAL A 44 -1.29 1.30 3.16
CA VAL A 44 -0.07 2.11 3.25
C VAL A 44 -0.31 3.14 4.34
N GLU A 45 0.61 3.24 5.30
CA GLU A 45 0.55 4.25 6.35
C GLU A 45 0.78 5.63 5.75
N VAL A 46 -0.07 6.59 6.11
CA VAL A 46 0.12 7.99 5.73
C VAL A 46 1.13 8.61 6.71
N PRO A 47 2.30 9.07 6.25
CA PRO A 47 3.26 9.71 7.13
C PRO A 47 2.70 11.05 7.62
N ASP A 48 2.57 11.20 8.94
CA ASP A 48 2.15 12.47 9.56
C ASP A 48 3.06 12.79 10.75
N GLU A 49 3.88 13.84 10.60
CA GLU A 49 4.78 14.32 11.65
C GLU A 49 4.03 14.87 12.86
N ARG A 50 2.79 15.35 12.69
CA ARG A 50 1.97 15.92 13.77
C ARG A 50 1.62 14.85 14.79
N LEU A 51 1.35 13.62 14.34
CA LEU A 51 1.10 12.48 15.24
C LEU A 51 2.30 12.21 16.16
N SER A 52 3.52 12.35 15.64
CA SER A 52 4.75 12.22 16.44
C SER A 52 4.87 13.33 17.49
N LYS A 53 4.59 14.58 17.10
CA LYS A 53 4.61 15.74 18.03
C LYS A 53 3.56 15.59 19.14
N LEU A 54 2.34 15.19 18.79
CA LEU A 54 1.26 14.96 19.75
C LEU A 54 1.56 13.78 20.69
N SER A 55 2.13 12.69 20.17
CA SER A 55 2.55 11.54 20.99
C SER A 55 3.59 11.95 22.05
N LYS A 56 4.54 12.82 21.70
CA LYS A 56 5.54 13.36 22.64
C LYS A 56 4.90 14.24 23.73
N ILE A 57 3.95 15.10 23.37
CA ILE A 57 3.26 15.97 24.34
C ILE A 57 2.43 15.13 25.33
N ASN A 58 1.75 14.10 24.83
CA ASN A 58 0.84 13.29 25.65
C ASN A 58 1.52 12.10 26.36
N ASN A 59 2.85 11.92 26.22
CA ASN A 59 3.59 10.74 26.71
C ASN A 59 2.92 9.39 26.39
N SER A 60 2.21 9.32 25.26
CA SER A 60 1.43 8.14 24.90
C SER A 60 2.36 7.09 24.31
N LYS A 61 2.48 5.93 24.98
CA LYS A 61 3.21 4.77 24.45
C LYS A 61 2.49 4.28 23.20
N ARG A 62 3.19 4.27 22.06
CA ARG A 62 2.73 3.53 20.88
C ARG A 62 2.71 2.04 21.24
N GLN A 63 1.53 1.43 21.28
CA GLN A 63 1.35 -0.02 21.12
C GLN A 63 1.44 -0.37 19.64
#